data_AF-A0A5X4DMA8-F1
#
_entry.id   AF-A0A5X4DMA8-F1
#
_cell.length_a   1.000
_cell.length_b   1.000
_cell.length_c   1.000
_cell.angle_alpha   90.00
_cell.angle_beta   90.00
_cell.angle_gamma   90.00
#
_symmetry.space_group_name_H-M   'P 1'
#
loop_
_entity.id
_entity.type
_entity.pdbx_description
1 polymer ?
#
loop_
_entity_poly.entity_id
_entity_poly.type
_entity_poly.pdbx_seq_one_letter_code
_entity_poly.pdbx_strand_id
1 'polypeptide(L)'
;RFVSQDPIGLVGGINLYQYGSNPLSWIDPWGLTGTYIFTDGTTYYIGKGPESRMYDSMDYRIGGRANAIQFAHMDFGDDKLGFMVEHRLMEKYNARYSPDFANSERISSPGKRLYDAADAKTQRKVNRLANKLDSKYRASKGC
;
A
#
# COMPACT_ATOMS: atom_id res chain seq x y z
N ARG A 1 12.50 47.70 -17.32
CA ARG A 1 11.53 47.93 -16.24
C ARG A 1 11.38 46.60 -15.50
N PHE A 2 11.97 46.51 -14.30
CA PHE A 2 11.87 45.35 -13.39
C PHE A 2 10.69 45.49 -12.42
N VAL A 3 10.54 44.46 -11.57
CA VAL A 3 9.65 44.22 -10.40
C VAL A 3 8.37 43.43 -10.76
N SER A 4 8.10 42.22 -10.26
CA SER A 4 8.72 41.37 -9.22
C SER A 4 8.81 39.91 -9.67
N GLN A 5 9.80 39.21 -9.12
CA GLN A 5 9.75 37.76 -8.93
C GLN A 5 9.17 37.56 -7.54
N ASP A 6 8.08 36.80 -7.42
CA ASP A 6 7.52 36.42 -6.12
C ASP A 6 7.83 34.96 -5.79
N PRO A 7 8.05 34.69 -4.50
CA PRO A 7 9.08 33.80 -3.99
C PRO A 7 8.51 32.42 -3.69
N ILE A 8 9.41 31.50 -3.36
CA ILE A 8 9.12 30.13 -2.98
C ILE A 8 7.88 30.02 -2.06
N GLY A 9 6.85 29.35 -2.54
CA GLY A 9 5.67 28.94 -1.78
C GLY A 9 5.79 27.48 -1.35
N LEU A 10 6.88 27.14 -0.66
CA LEU A 10 6.94 25.97 0.21
C LEU A 10 5.92 26.21 1.33
N VAL A 11 4.67 25.77 1.14
CA VAL A 11 3.61 25.46 2.13
C VAL A 11 2.33 25.27 1.33
N GLY A 12 2.15 24.05 0.83
CA GLY A 12 1.04 23.65 -0.01
C GLY A 12 1.30 22.24 -0.48
N GLY A 13 1.04 21.30 0.44
CA GLY A 13 1.49 19.90 0.41
C GLY A 13 1.50 19.28 -0.98
N ILE A 14 2.54 18.50 -1.22
CA ILE A 14 2.72 17.64 -2.39
C ILE A 14 1.35 17.13 -2.83
N ASN A 15 0.93 17.60 -4.00
CA ASN A 15 -0.29 17.19 -4.66
C ASN A 15 -0.38 15.66 -4.60
N LEU A 16 -1.32 15.12 -3.83
CA LEU A 16 -1.55 13.67 -3.60
C LEU A 16 -2.05 12.94 -4.87
N TYR A 17 -1.84 13.52 -6.05
CA TYR A 17 -2.31 13.08 -7.35
C TYR A 17 -1.17 12.65 -8.28
N GLN A 18 -0.11 12.07 -7.73
CA GLN A 18 0.74 11.20 -8.55
C GLN A 18 0.38 9.74 -8.27
N TYR A 19 -0.60 9.27 -9.05
CA TYR A 19 -0.41 7.96 -9.68
C TYR A 19 0.99 8.02 -10.30
N GLY A 20 1.93 7.22 -9.79
CA GLY A 20 3.20 6.99 -10.47
C GLY A 20 2.89 6.73 -11.95
N SER A 21 3.66 7.36 -12.84
CA SER A 21 3.35 7.53 -14.26
C SER A 21 2.56 6.36 -14.84
N ASN A 22 1.28 6.64 -15.16
CA ASN A 22 0.42 5.87 -16.05
C ASN A 22 -0.10 4.48 -15.54
N PRO A 23 -1.32 4.39 -14.98
CA PRO A 23 -1.95 3.13 -14.58
C PRO A 23 -2.64 2.34 -15.71
N LEU A 24 -2.42 2.68 -16.99
CA LEU A 24 -3.20 2.14 -18.13
C LEU A 24 -2.39 1.47 -19.26
N SER A 25 -1.13 1.15 -19.03
CA SER A 25 -0.33 0.39 -19.97
C SER A 25 0.64 -0.42 -19.12
N TRP A 26 0.65 -1.74 -19.05
CA TRP A 26 0.41 -2.78 -20.05
C TRP A 26 -0.21 -3.98 -19.30
N ILE A 27 -0.94 -4.85 -20.00
CA ILE A 27 -1.33 -6.15 -19.46
C ILE A 27 -0.04 -6.87 -19.04
N ASP A 28 0.24 -6.95 -17.74
CA ASP A 28 1.30 -7.79 -17.18
C ASP A 28 0.64 -9.09 -16.70
N PRO A 29 0.85 -10.22 -17.39
CA PRO A 29 0.21 -11.47 -17.02
C PRO A 29 0.81 -12.13 -15.76
N TRP A 30 1.85 -11.56 -15.10
CA TRP A 30 2.65 -12.29 -14.09
C TRP A 30 3.03 -11.53 -12.80
N GLY A 31 2.69 -10.24 -12.59
CA GLY A 31 3.20 -9.55 -11.39
C GLY A 31 2.39 -8.41 -10.74
N LEU A 32 1.24 -7.99 -11.26
CA LEU A 32 0.55 -6.79 -10.72
C LEU A 32 -0.31 -7.03 -9.47
N THR A 33 -0.49 -8.28 -9.06
CA THR A 33 -1.63 -8.70 -8.23
C THR A 33 -1.27 -9.01 -6.77
N GLY A 34 -0.77 -8.04 -6.01
CA GLY A 34 -0.28 -8.28 -4.65
C GLY A 34 -0.76 -7.33 -3.57
N THR A 35 -0.40 -7.65 -2.33
CA THR A 35 -0.48 -6.75 -1.16
C THR A 35 0.84 -6.78 -0.43
N TYR A 36 1.25 -5.63 0.08
CA TYR A 36 2.43 -5.48 0.89
C TYR A 36 2.18 -4.64 2.14
N ILE A 37 3.05 -4.83 3.13
CA ILE A 37 3.11 -4.06 4.37
C ILE A 37 4.57 -3.85 4.75
N PHE A 38 4.91 -2.67 5.25
CA PHE A 38 6.25 -2.39 5.76
C PHE A 38 6.25 -1.33 6.87
N THR A 39 7.37 -1.26 7.59
CA THR A 39 7.67 -0.21 8.56
C THR A 39 9.17 0.01 8.76
N ASP A 40 9.55 1.23 9.14
CA ASP A 40 10.86 1.60 9.70
C ASP A 40 10.86 1.68 11.25
N GLY A 41 9.75 1.32 11.89
CA GLY A 41 9.52 1.43 13.33
C GLY A 41 8.81 2.71 13.76
N THR A 42 8.64 3.68 12.85
CA THR A 42 7.90 4.92 13.10
C THR A 42 6.71 5.06 12.13
N THR A 43 6.95 4.80 10.85
CA THR A 43 5.96 4.87 9.79
C THR A 43 5.56 3.47 9.39
N TYR A 44 4.26 3.19 9.37
CA TYR A 44 3.69 1.96 8.85
C TYR A 44 2.95 2.24 7.54
N TYR A 45 2.97 1.30 6.61
CA TYR A 45 2.19 1.44 5.39
C TYR A 45 1.73 0.09 4.86
N ILE A 46 0.47 0.01 4.46
CA ILE A 46 -0.12 -1.10 3.73
C ILE A 46 -0.46 -0.62 2.32
N GLY A 47 -0.09 -1.39 1.31
CA GLY A 47 -0.45 -1.08 -0.07
C GLY A 47 -0.66 -2.33 -0.91
N LYS A 48 -1.02 -2.10 -2.16
CA LYS A 48 -1.29 -3.14 -3.17
C LYS A 48 -0.36 -3.04 -4.37
N GLY A 49 -0.18 -4.12 -5.10
CA GLY A 49 0.58 -4.16 -6.35
C GLY A 49 1.84 -5.04 -6.29
N PRO A 50 2.70 -4.94 -7.31
CA PRO A 50 3.94 -5.71 -7.41
C PRO A 50 4.92 -5.36 -6.29
N GLU A 51 5.93 -6.21 -6.12
CA GLU A 51 7.03 -5.96 -5.18
C GLU A 51 7.83 -4.70 -5.54
N SER A 52 8.00 -4.40 -6.83
CA SER A 52 8.62 -3.13 -7.28
C SER A 52 7.91 -1.90 -6.71
N ARG A 53 6.58 -1.89 -6.73
CA ARG A 53 5.78 -0.79 -6.16
C ARG A 53 5.93 -0.69 -4.63
N MET A 54 6.18 -1.81 -3.95
CA MET A 54 6.52 -1.79 -2.52
C MET A 54 7.84 -1.05 -2.32
N TYR A 55 8.86 -1.33 -3.12
CA TYR A 55 10.15 -0.64 -3.05
C TYR A 55 10.02 0.86 -3.35
N ASP A 56 9.31 1.25 -4.40
CA ASP A 56 9.03 2.67 -4.69
C ASP A 56 8.33 3.37 -3.51
N SER A 57 7.42 2.65 -2.84
CA SER A 57 6.72 3.16 -1.65
C SER A 57 7.65 3.29 -0.44
N MET A 58 8.61 2.38 -0.28
CA MET A 58 9.62 2.46 0.77
C MET A 58 10.57 3.65 0.53
N ASP A 59 11.01 3.84 -0.71
CA ASP A 59 11.86 4.99 -1.09
C ASP A 59 11.16 6.31 -0.76
N TYR A 60 9.88 6.44 -1.11
CA TYR A 60 9.11 7.66 -0.84
C TYR A 60 8.77 7.86 0.64
N ARG A 61 8.48 6.80 1.41
CA ARG A 61 7.91 6.91 2.77
C ARG A 61 8.93 6.82 3.88
N ILE A 62 9.91 5.96 3.72
CA ILE A 62 10.90 5.66 4.75
C ILE A 62 12.32 5.93 4.27
N GLY A 63 12.49 6.59 3.12
CA GLY A 63 13.80 6.95 2.58
C GLY A 63 14.63 5.76 2.09
N GLY A 64 13.98 4.63 1.80
CA GLY A 64 14.60 3.48 1.16
C GLY A 64 14.36 2.15 1.84
N ARG A 65 14.50 1.06 1.07
CA ARG A 65 14.37 -0.31 1.57
C ARG A 65 15.30 -0.63 2.75
N ALA A 66 16.50 -0.04 2.78
CA ALA A 66 17.47 -0.26 3.85
C ALA A 66 16.97 0.21 5.24
N ASN A 67 16.00 1.12 5.28
CA ASN A 67 15.40 1.61 6.52
C ASN A 67 14.22 0.76 7.00
N ALA A 68 13.75 -0.20 6.18
CA ALA A 68 12.64 -1.06 6.57
C ALA A 68 13.12 -2.06 7.63
N ILE A 69 12.55 -2.02 8.83
CA ILE A 69 12.82 -2.98 9.91
C ILE A 69 11.96 -4.24 9.79
N GLN A 70 10.81 -4.13 9.12
CA GLN A 70 9.92 -5.24 8.78
C GLN A 70 9.22 -4.93 7.47
N PHE A 71 9.08 -5.95 6.63
CA PHE A 71 8.33 -5.86 5.39
C PHE A 71 7.88 -7.23 4.89
N ALA A 72 6.76 -7.27 4.20
CA ALA A 72 6.33 -8.45 3.47
C ALA A 72 5.51 -8.07 2.24
N HIS A 73 5.70 -8.85 1.18
CA HIS A 73 4.88 -8.83 -0.03
C HIS A 73 4.29 -10.23 -0.26
N MET A 74 3.08 -10.28 -0.83
CA MET A 74 2.51 -11.50 -1.36
C MET A 74 1.70 -11.22 -2.61
N ASP A 75 2.04 -11.93 -3.68
CA ASP A 75 1.26 -11.99 -4.91
C ASP A 75 0.15 -13.05 -4.81
N PHE A 76 -1.03 -12.74 -5.34
CA PHE A 76 -2.22 -13.58 -5.35
C PHE A 76 -2.69 -14.01 -6.74
N GLY A 77 -2.07 -13.50 -7.81
CA GLY A 77 -2.48 -13.74 -9.20
C GLY A 77 -3.81 -13.09 -9.61
N ASP A 78 -4.43 -12.29 -8.74
CA ASP A 78 -5.72 -11.62 -8.99
C ASP A 78 -5.79 -10.26 -8.25
N ASP A 79 -6.04 -9.20 -9.00
CA ASP A 79 -6.13 -7.82 -8.47
C ASP A 79 -7.26 -7.66 -7.46
N LYS A 80 -8.43 -8.26 -7.72
CA LYS A 80 -9.58 -8.22 -6.80
C LYS A 80 -9.22 -8.89 -5.49
N LEU A 81 -8.50 -10.01 -5.52
CA LEU A 81 -7.96 -10.63 -4.31
C LEU A 81 -6.99 -9.69 -3.59
N GLY A 82 -6.08 -9.03 -4.31
CA GLY A 82 -5.17 -8.03 -3.75
C GLY A 82 -5.90 -6.88 -3.05
N PHE A 83 -6.95 -6.31 -3.66
CA PHE A 83 -7.78 -5.28 -3.04
C PHE A 83 -8.47 -5.77 -1.76
N MET A 84 -9.04 -6.97 -1.80
CA MET A 84 -9.72 -7.53 -0.63
C MET A 84 -8.73 -7.86 0.50
N VAL A 85 -7.55 -8.40 0.18
CA VAL A 85 -6.52 -8.70 1.18
C VAL A 85 -5.94 -7.42 1.79
N GLU A 86 -5.64 -6.40 0.98
CA GLU A 86 -5.26 -5.06 1.44
C GLU A 86 -6.28 -4.54 2.45
N HIS A 87 -7.57 -4.57 2.09
CA HIS A 87 -8.64 -4.11 2.98
C HIS A 87 -8.66 -4.87 4.31
N ARG A 88 -8.60 -6.21 4.30
CA ARG A 88 -8.62 -7.02 5.52
C ARG A 88 -7.39 -6.79 6.39
N LEU A 89 -6.23 -6.55 5.78
CA LEU A 89 -5.03 -6.19 6.51
C LEU A 89 -5.15 -4.79 7.14
N MET A 90 -5.66 -3.82 6.39
CA MET A 90 -5.91 -2.47 6.91
C MET A 90 -6.89 -2.47 8.09
N GLU A 91 -7.97 -3.25 8.03
CA GLU A 91 -8.90 -3.40 9.16
C GLU A 91 -8.22 -4.03 10.37
N LYS A 92 -7.42 -5.10 10.17
CA LYS A 92 -6.69 -5.79 11.24
C LYS A 92 -5.78 -4.85 12.03
N TYR A 93 -5.14 -3.90 11.35
CA TYR A 93 -4.22 -2.93 11.96
C TYR A 93 -4.86 -1.59 12.29
N ASN A 94 -6.16 -1.43 12.06
CA ASN A 94 -6.83 -0.12 12.14
C ASN A 94 -6.10 0.97 11.33
N ALA A 95 -5.49 0.58 10.20
CA ALA A 95 -4.49 1.37 9.48
C ALA A 95 -5.01 2.70 8.93
N ARG A 96 -6.34 2.84 8.75
CA ARG A 96 -6.93 4.12 8.30
C ARG A 96 -6.96 5.15 9.41
N TYR A 97 -7.15 4.72 10.65
CA TYR A 97 -7.40 5.61 11.79
C TYR A 97 -6.19 5.69 12.74
N SER A 98 -5.13 4.93 12.46
CA SER A 98 -3.90 4.95 13.25
C SER A 98 -2.99 6.09 12.77
N PRO A 99 -2.49 6.95 13.67
CA PRO A 99 -1.59 8.05 13.31
C PRO A 99 -0.25 7.55 12.78
N ASP A 100 0.16 6.33 13.15
CA ASP A 100 1.43 5.74 12.74
C ASP A 100 1.38 5.16 11.32
N PHE A 101 0.19 5.02 10.75
CA PHE A 101 0.00 4.50 9.40
C PHE A 101 -0.11 5.64 8.38
N ALA A 102 0.75 5.60 7.36
CA ALA A 102 0.71 6.51 6.21
C ALA A 102 -0.46 6.19 5.23
N ASN A 103 -1.50 5.50 5.70
CA ASN A 103 -2.71 5.19 4.96
C ASN A 103 -3.76 6.28 5.24
N SER A 104 -4.27 6.93 4.20
CA SER A 104 -5.27 8.00 4.37
C SER A 104 -6.70 7.46 4.55
N GLU A 105 -7.45 8.03 5.50
CA GLU A 105 -8.90 7.82 5.66
C GLU A 105 -9.70 8.21 4.41
N ARG A 106 -9.22 9.21 3.66
CA ARG A 106 -9.92 9.79 2.50
C ARG A 106 -9.80 8.95 1.23
N ILE A 107 -8.90 7.96 1.22
CA ILE A 107 -8.68 7.10 0.05
C ILE A 107 -9.47 5.80 0.23
N SER A 108 -10.60 5.71 -0.47
CA SER A 108 -11.40 4.50 -0.51
C SER A 108 -10.77 3.46 -1.44
N SER A 109 -10.10 2.46 -0.87
CA SER A 109 -9.77 1.23 -1.61
C SER A 109 -11.08 0.47 -1.90
N PRO A 110 -11.32 -0.03 -3.14
CA PRO A 110 -12.52 -0.79 -3.47
C PRO A 110 -12.60 -2.14 -2.72
N GLY A 111 -11.54 -2.53 -2.00
CA GLY A 111 -11.44 -3.80 -1.28
C GLY A 111 -12.60 -4.13 -0.35
N LYS A 112 -13.15 -3.14 0.37
CA LYS A 112 -14.33 -3.37 1.24
C LYS A 112 -15.54 -3.82 0.42
N ARG A 113 -15.86 -3.05 -0.63
CA ARG A 113 -16.99 -3.35 -1.52
C ARG A 113 -16.81 -4.71 -2.20
N LEU A 114 -15.58 -5.03 -2.63
CA LEU A 114 -15.28 -6.32 -3.25
C LEU A 114 -15.41 -7.48 -2.25
N TYR A 115 -14.95 -7.31 -1.01
CA TYR A 115 -15.02 -8.32 0.04
C TYR A 115 -16.47 -8.58 0.46
N ASP A 116 -17.24 -7.51 0.70
CA ASP A 116 -18.65 -7.60 1.10
C ASP A 116 -19.52 -8.25 0.01
N ALA A 117 -19.19 -8.04 -1.27
CA ALA A 117 -19.89 -8.64 -2.41
C ALA A 117 -19.43 -10.07 -2.74
N ALA A 118 -18.33 -10.54 -2.16
CA ALA A 118 -17.78 -11.86 -2.45
C ALA A 118 -18.52 -12.99 -1.72
N ASP A 119 -18.53 -14.18 -2.31
CA ASP A 119 -19.08 -15.37 -1.67
C ASP A 119 -18.27 -15.79 -0.42
N ALA A 120 -18.87 -16.61 0.44
CA ALA A 120 -18.28 -17.03 1.71
C ALA A 120 -16.95 -17.81 1.54
N LYS A 121 -16.76 -18.56 0.45
CA LYS A 121 -15.51 -19.29 0.18
C LYS A 121 -14.41 -18.30 -0.20
N THR A 122 -14.73 -17.30 -1.03
CA THR A 122 -13.82 -16.22 -1.39
C THR A 122 -13.43 -15.39 -0.17
N GLN A 123 -14.38 -14.98 0.68
CA GLN A 123 -14.08 -14.27 1.93
C GLN A 123 -13.15 -15.07 2.86
N ARG A 124 -13.40 -16.38 3.04
CA ARG A 124 -12.49 -17.27 3.80
C ARG A 124 -11.11 -17.33 3.18
N LYS A 125 -11.01 -17.41 1.85
CA LYS A 125 -9.72 -17.38 1.13
C LYS A 125 -8.98 -16.07 1.38
N VAL A 126 -9.65 -14.92 1.27
CA VAL A 126 -9.08 -13.60 1.55
C VAL A 126 -8.58 -13.53 2.99
N ASN A 127 -9.39 -13.92 3.98
CA ASN A 127 -8.99 -13.89 5.39
C ASN A 127 -7.75 -14.77 5.66
N ARG A 128 -7.69 -15.95 5.04
CA ARG A 128 -6.52 -16.83 5.12
C ARG A 128 -5.27 -16.18 4.52
N LEU A 129 -5.42 -15.52 3.37
CA LEU A 129 -4.31 -14.83 2.69
C LEU A 129 -3.82 -13.61 3.50
N ALA A 130 -4.74 -12.81 4.04
CA ALA A 130 -4.41 -11.68 4.91
C ALA A 130 -3.65 -12.14 6.17
N ASN A 131 -4.11 -13.21 6.82
CA ASN A 131 -3.41 -13.79 7.97
C ASN A 131 -2.04 -14.38 7.59
N LYS A 132 -1.92 -15.00 6.41
CA LYS A 132 -0.64 -15.50 5.89
C LYS A 132 0.34 -14.35 5.65
N LEU A 133 -0.12 -13.23 5.10
CA LEU A 133 0.70 -12.04 4.87
C LEU A 133 1.11 -11.37 6.20
N ASP A 134 0.20 -11.21 7.16
CA ASP A 134 0.50 -10.72 8.51
C ASP A 134 1.52 -11.62 9.23
N SER A 135 1.38 -12.95 9.12
CA SER A 135 2.36 -13.88 9.69
C SER A 135 3.74 -13.73 9.05
N LYS A 136 3.81 -13.57 7.71
CA LYS A 136 5.08 -13.28 7.03
C LYS A 136 5.69 -11.96 7.49
N TYR A 137 4.88 -10.91 7.61
CA TYR A 137 5.33 -9.60 8.07
C TYR A 137 5.89 -9.66 9.49
N ARG A 138 5.18 -10.31 10.42
CA ARG A 138 5.64 -10.47 11.81
C ARG A 138 6.91 -11.31 11.93
N ALA A 139 7.10 -12.28 11.04
CA ALA A 139 8.31 -13.10 10.97
C ALA A 139 9.45 -12.42 10.19
N SER A 140 9.15 -11.35 9.44
CA SER A 140 10.15 -10.63 8.65
C SER A 140 11.13 -9.89 9.56
N LYS A 141 12.35 -9.76 9.05
CA LYS A 141 13.37 -8.88 9.60
C LYS A 141 13.76 -7.88 8.52
N GLY A 142 14.24 -6.72 8.93
CA GLY A 142 14.75 -5.70 8.04
C GLY A 142 15.90 -6.21 7.18
N CYS A 143 16.24 -5.42 6.17
CA CYS A 143 17.37 -5.70 5.30
C CYS A 143 18.71 -5.58 6.03
#